data_AF-A0A524NK38-F1
#
_entry.id   AF-A0A524NK38-F1
#
_cell.length_a   1.000
_cell.length_b   1.000
_cell.length_c   1.000
_cell.angle_alpha   90.00
_cell.angle_beta   90.00
_cell.angle_gamma   90.00
#
_symmetry.space_group_name_H-M   'P 1'
#
loop_
_entity.id
_entity.type
_entity.pdbx_description
1 polymer ?
#
loop_
_entity_poly.entity_id
_entity_poly.type
_entity_poly.pdbx_seq_one_letter_code
_entity_poly.pdbx_strand_id
1 'polypeptide(L)'
;GPHPAGLVGTHIHFLKPVGATRTVWHLGCQDVMAIGRLFRSGYLVADRIVALAGPVVRRPRLVRVPLGANVEDLVREQLHDGACRVVSGSVLSGRAARPPASFLGRYHDQVSVLRDETEGSEYSFHRRLWPLAHARRGRVGTTASSGRPWAHAAKHAQSIAQMMVPLDSFDRMMPLDILATPLLRALLVGDLEAARALGCLELEEEDLALCSFVCPAKNDYGALLRFALDEIERRA
;
A
#
# COMPACT_ATOMS: atom_id res chain seq x y z
N GLY A 1 11.81 -5.59 -16.80
CA GLY A 1 10.57 -4.94 -17.24
C GLY A 1 10.26 -3.76 -16.34
N PRO A 2 9.18 -3.00 -16.60
CA PRO A 2 8.64 -2.01 -15.66
C PRO A 2 8.13 -2.69 -14.38
N HIS A 3 7.95 -1.92 -13.31
CA HIS A 3 7.26 -2.41 -12.11
C HIS A 3 5.80 -2.78 -12.49
N PRO A 4 5.27 -3.93 -12.03
CA PRO A 4 5.84 -4.88 -11.05
C PRO A 4 6.83 -5.87 -11.68
N ALA A 5 8.11 -5.70 -11.34
CA ALA A 5 9.20 -6.59 -11.71
C ALA A 5 10.17 -6.65 -10.53
N GLY A 6 10.51 -7.86 -10.08
CA GLY A 6 11.28 -8.06 -8.85
C GLY A 6 10.42 -8.26 -7.59
N LEU A 7 9.09 -8.16 -7.69
CA LEU A 7 8.19 -8.49 -6.59
C LEU A 7 8.21 -9.99 -6.30
N VAL A 8 8.13 -10.31 -5.01
CA VAL A 8 8.16 -11.69 -4.53
C VAL A 8 6.96 -12.46 -5.05
N GLY A 9 5.74 -11.93 -4.95
CA GLY A 9 4.53 -12.57 -5.45
C GLY A 9 4.60 -12.85 -6.95
N THR A 10 5.06 -11.87 -7.73
CA THR A 10 5.28 -12.05 -9.19
C THR A 10 6.29 -13.16 -9.52
N HIS A 11 7.40 -13.22 -8.80
CA HIS A 11 8.38 -14.31 -9.00
C HIS A 11 7.81 -15.67 -8.60
N ILE A 12 7.10 -15.75 -7.48
CA ILE A 12 6.49 -16.99 -7.01
C ILE A 12 5.47 -17.49 -8.03
N HIS A 13 4.60 -16.61 -8.54
CA HIS A 13 3.59 -16.96 -9.54
C HIS A 13 4.20 -17.59 -10.81
N PHE A 14 5.27 -17.02 -11.36
CA PHE A 14 5.87 -17.57 -12.58
C PHE A 14 6.80 -18.77 -12.35
N LEU A 15 7.44 -18.86 -11.19
CA LEU A 15 8.41 -19.93 -10.92
C LEU A 15 7.77 -21.13 -10.25
N LYS A 16 7.00 -20.90 -9.19
CA LYS A 16 6.40 -21.94 -8.36
C LYS A 16 5.19 -21.40 -7.58
N PRO A 17 4.01 -21.28 -8.22
CA PRO A 17 2.81 -20.74 -7.59
C PRO A 17 2.49 -21.42 -6.26
N VAL A 18 2.09 -20.64 -5.27
CA VAL A 18 1.66 -21.10 -3.95
C VAL A 18 0.14 -21.21 -3.87
N GLY A 19 -0.36 -21.80 -2.78
CA GLY A 19 -1.79 -21.91 -2.54
C GLY A 19 -2.04 -22.72 -1.27
N ALA A 20 -3.27 -23.20 -1.09
CA ALA A 20 -3.65 -23.90 0.13
C ALA A 20 -2.80 -25.14 0.46
N THR A 21 -2.21 -25.78 -0.54
CA THR A 21 -1.42 -27.02 -0.38
C THR A 21 0.09 -26.81 -0.50
N ARG A 22 0.55 -25.58 -0.79
CA ARG A 22 1.96 -25.31 -1.06
C ARG A 22 2.40 -23.98 -0.47
N THR A 23 3.49 -24.04 0.29
CA THR A 23 4.17 -22.89 0.86
C THR A 23 5.57 -22.76 0.27
N VAL A 24 6.05 -21.52 0.12
CA VAL A 24 7.43 -21.18 -0.24
C VAL A 24 7.96 -20.13 0.71
N TRP A 25 9.28 -20.02 0.80
CA TRP A 25 9.96 -18.97 1.58
C TRP A 25 10.69 -18.03 0.63
N HIS A 26 10.74 -16.75 0.99
CA HIS A 26 11.54 -15.74 0.31
C HIS A 26 12.44 -15.04 1.31
N LEU A 27 13.62 -14.62 0.85
CA LEU A 27 14.56 -13.83 1.63
C LEU A 27 15.10 -12.70 0.76
N GLY A 28 15.23 -11.50 1.33
CA GLY A 28 15.90 -10.38 0.67
C GLY A 28 17.40 -10.64 0.48
N CYS A 29 18.01 -10.04 -0.54
CA CYS A 29 19.44 -10.21 -0.82
C CYS A 29 20.31 -9.84 0.40
N GLN A 30 19.99 -8.74 1.08
CA GLN A 30 20.72 -8.33 2.29
C GLN A 30 20.51 -9.28 3.47
N ASP A 31 19.37 -9.97 3.56
CA ASP A 31 19.12 -11.00 4.58
C ASP A 31 19.99 -12.23 4.34
N VAL A 32 20.08 -12.70 3.09
CA VAL A 32 20.96 -13.81 2.70
C VAL A 32 22.42 -13.48 3.05
N MET A 33 22.87 -12.25 2.75
CA MET A 33 24.21 -11.80 3.12
C MET A 33 24.44 -11.77 4.63
N ALA A 34 23.46 -11.30 5.41
CA ALA A 34 23.55 -11.25 6.86
C ALA A 34 23.63 -12.66 7.48
N ILE A 35 22.81 -13.60 6.99
CA ILE A 35 22.86 -15.01 7.38
C ILE A 35 24.23 -15.61 7.08
N GLY A 36 24.76 -15.41 5.86
CA GLY A 36 26.08 -15.92 5.49
C GLY A 36 27.21 -15.38 6.39
N ARG A 37 27.13 -14.10 6.81
CA ARG A 37 28.10 -13.51 7.75
C ARG A 37 27.95 -14.04 9.17
N LEU A 38 26.72 -14.28 9.62
CA LEU A 38 26.46 -14.89 10.93
C LEU A 38 27.14 -16.24 11.04
N PHE A 39 26.96 -17.13 10.05
CA PHE A 39 27.60 -18.45 10.05
C PHE A 39 29.14 -18.40 9.95
N ARG A 40 29.70 -17.39 9.28
CA ARG A 40 31.16 -17.25 9.15
C ARG A 40 31.85 -16.64 10.37
N SER A 41 31.19 -15.70 11.04
CA SER A 41 31.81 -14.90 12.12
C SER A 41 31.30 -15.24 13.52
N GLY A 42 30.12 -15.87 13.63
CA GLY A 42 29.42 -16.09 14.90
C GLY A 42 28.66 -14.86 15.41
N TYR A 43 28.75 -13.71 14.72
CA TYR A 43 28.13 -12.45 15.14
C TYR A 43 27.02 -12.00 14.18
N LEU A 44 25.94 -11.45 14.75
CA LEU A 44 24.86 -10.87 13.98
C LEU A 44 25.29 -9.54 13.35
N VAL A 45 25.20 -9.44 12.02
CA VAL A 45 25.39 -8.18 11.29
C VAL A 45 24.02 -7.54 11.09
N ALA A 46 23.76 -6.46 11.84
CA ALA A 46 22.47 -5.75 11.81
C ALA A 46 22.45 -4.53 10.86
N ASP A 47 23.57 -4.22 10.20
CA ASP A 47 23.63 -3.12 9.25
C ASP A 47 22.85 -3.42 7.96
N ARG A 48 22.14 -2.41 7.47
CA ARG A 48 21.42 -2.40 6.20
C ARG A 48 21.90 -1.27 5.32
N ILE A 49 21.95 -1.50 4.03
CA ILE A 49 22.12 -0.46 3.02
C ILE A 49 20.73 -0.11 2.53
N VAL A 50 20.30 1.14 2.71
CA VAL A 50 18.99 1.60 2.26
C VAL A 50 19.12 2.77 1.31
N ALA A 51 18.22 2.87 0.33
CA ALA A 51 18.13 4.03 -0.54
C ALA A 51 17.39 5.16 0.18
N LEU A 52 18.03 6.32 0.34
CA LEU A 52 17.36 7.55 0.76
C LEU A 52 17.11 8.40 -0.48
N ALA A 53 15.85 8.55 -0.86
CA ALA A 53 15.48 9.19 -2.12
C ALA A 53 14.15 9.94 -2.03
N GLY A 54 13.90 10.79 -3.02
CA GLY A 54 12.67 11.54 -3.18
C GLY A 54 12.91 13.00 -3.55
N PRO A 55 11.89 13.71 -4.06
CA PRO A 55 12.07 15.05 -4.65
C PRO A 55 12.59 16.13 -3.68
N VAL A 56 12.46 15.90 -2.38
CA VAL A 56 12.87 16.84 -1.32
C VAL A 56 14.19 16.44 -0.65
N VAL A 57 14.80 15.32 -1.04
CA VAL A 57 16.09 14.90 -0.49
C VAL A 57 17.21 15.65 -1.20
N ARG A 58 18.05 16.38 -0.44
CA ARG A 58 19.14 17.20 -0.99
C ARG A 58 20.18 16.39 -1.76
N ARG A 59 20.51 15.20 -1.24
CA ARG A 59 21.55 14.30 -1.81
C ARG A 59 21.07 12.84 -1.78
N PRO A 60 20.23 12.43 -2.76
CA PRO A 60 19.76 11.06 -2.87
C PRO A 60 20.94 10.09 -3.01
N ARG A 61 20.98 9.05 -2.17
CA ARG A 61 22.10 8.10 -2.11
C ARG A 61 21.74 6.84 -1.34
N LEU A 62 22.60 5.83 -1.44
CA LEU A 62 22.57 4.69 -0.54
C LEU A 62 23.25 5.06 0.77
N VAL A 63 22.61 4.72 1.89
CA VAL A 63 23.11 4.98 3.25
C VAL A 63 23.16 3.68 4.04
N ARG A 64 24.19 3.51 4.86
CA ARG A 64 24.28 2.38 5.80
C ARG A 64 23.62 2.78 7.12
N VAL A 65 22.68 1.98 7.58
CA VAL A 65 21.89 2.23 8.79
C VAL A 65 21.73 0.93 9.58
N PRO A 66 21.57 0.96 10.91
CA PRO A 66 21.20 -0.22 11.66
C PRO A 66 19.77 -0.68 11.31
N LEU A 67 19.48 -1.96 11.50
CA LEU A 67 18.13 -2.49 11.39
C LEU A 67 17.18 -1.73 12.32
N GLY A 68 16.04 -1.28 11.79
CA GLY A 68 15.08 -0.50 12.58
C GLY A 68 15.54 0.92 12.92
N ALA A 69 16.47 1.50 12.15
CA ALA A 69 16.92 2.86 12.35
C ALA A 69 15.75 3.86 12.43
N ASN A 70 15.89 4.85 13.31
CA ASN A 70 14.95 5.97 13.38
C ASN A 70 15.06 6.78 12.08
N VAL A 71 13.95 6.86 11.36
CA VAL A 71 13.88 7.50 10.05
C VAL A 71 13.90 9.03 10.19
N GLU A 72 13.39 9.58 11.29
CA GLU A 72 13.47 11.03 11.56
C GLU A 72 14.91 11.48 11.77
N ASP A 73 15.68 10.72 12.52
CA ASP A 73 17.12 10.96 12.70
C ASP A 73 17.86 10.80 11.37
N LEU A 74 17.46 9.81 10.54
CA LEU A 74 18.07 9.57 9.24
C LEU A 74 17.86 10.72 8.26
N VAL A 75 16.69 11.36 8.26
CA VAL A 75 16.38 12.46 7.33
C VAL A 75 16.72 13.85 7.86
N ARG A 76 17.06 13.98 9.16
CA ARG A 76 17.42 15.25 9.78
C ARG A 76 18.52 15.96 9.00
N GLU A 77 18.30 17.24 8.70
CA GLU A 77 19.21 18.10 7.92
C GLU A 77 19.52 17.63 6.48
N GLN A 78 18.85 16.57 5.99
CA GLN A 78 19.04 16.04 4.64
C GLN A 78 17.98 16.50 3.63
N LEU A 79 16.98 17.26 4.09
CA LEU A 79 15.82 17.65 3.28
C LEU A 79 15.88 19.13 2.90
N HIS A 80 15.37 19.46 1.72
CA HIS A 80 15.05 20.83 1.35
C HIS A 80 13.94 21.38 2.27
N ASP A 81 13.87 22.70 2.40
CA ASP A 81 12.88 23.34 3.27
C ASP A 81 11.45 23.09 2.77
N GLY A 82 10.52 23.00 3.71
CA GLY A 82 9.10 22.78 3.45
C GLY A 82 8.54 21.53 4.14
N ALA A 83 7.21 21.45 4.19
CA ALA A 83 6.51 20.30 4.74
C ALA A 83 6.79 19.04 3.89
N CYS A 84 7.23 17.97 4.55
CA CYS A 84 7.63 16.73 3.91
C CYS A 84 6.92 15.53 4.53
N ARG A 85 6.49 14.60 3.69
CA ARG A 85 6.00 13.28 4.09
C ARG A 85 7.13 12.27 3.95
N VAL A 86 7.54 11.69 5.07
CA VAL A 86 8.55 10.64 5.11
C VAL A 86 7.88 9.26 5.09
N VAL A 87 8.37 8.37 4.23
CA VAL A 87 7.84 7.02 4.05
C VAL A 87 8.98 6.02 4.22
N SER A 88 8.79 5.07 5.13
CA SER A 88 9.61 3.87 5.27
C SER A 88 9.12 2.88 4.21
N GLY A 89 9.98 2.51 3.26
CA GLY A 89 9.60 1.73 2.08
C GLY A 89 9.34 2.58 0.85
N SER A 90 8.71 1.97 -0.16
CA SER A 90 8.40 2.61 -1.44
C SER A 90 7.20 3.56 -1.36
N VAL A 91 7.00 4.39 -2.39
CA VAL A 91 5.80 5.24 -2.46
C VAL A 91 4.53 4.41 -2.66
N LEU A 92 4.65 3.22 -3.24
CA LEU A 92 3.53 2.34 -3.57
C LEU A 92 3.10 1.46 -2.39
N SER A 93 4.05 0.90 -1.65
CA SER A 93 3.79 -0.07 -0.55
C SER A 93 4.48 0.30 0.77
N GLY A 94 4.87 1.56 0.94
CA GLY A 94 5.57 2.01 2.14
C GLY A 94 4.65 2.55 3.25
N ARG A 95 5.19 2.54 4.47
CA ARG A 95 4.52 3.07 5.66
C ARG A 95 4.96 4.50 5.95
N ALA A 96 4.00 5.40 6.21
CA ALA A 96 4.34 6.73 6.70
C ALA A 96 5.12 6.64 8.02
N ALA A 97 6.31 7.25 8.07
CA ALA A 97 7.11 7.34 9.29
C ALA A 97 6.55 8.48 10.14
N ARG A 98 5.81 8.13 11.20
CA ARG A 98 5.23 9.08 12.16
C ARG A 98 5.39 8.53 13.58
N PRO A 99 5.62 9.38 14.59
CA PRO A 99 5.68 8.92 15.97
C PRO A 99 4.39 8.19 16.37
N PRO A 100 4.46 7.10 17.14
CA PRO A 100 5.67 6.48 17.71
C PRO A 100 6.39 5.48 16.76
N ALA A 101 5.90 5.27 15.53
CA ALA A 101 6.38 4.27 14.58
C ALA A 101 7.33 4.83 13.51
N SER A 102 8.19 5.78 13.87
CA SER A 102 9.16 6.46 12.98
C SER A 102 10.42 5.64 12.70
N PHE A 103 10.29 4.32 12.56
CA PHE A 103 11.41 3.40 12.37
C PHE A 103 11.36 2.72 11.00
N LEU A 104 12.54 2.37 10.49
CA LEU A 104 12.70 1.62 9.25
C LEU A 104 12.04 0.25 9.40
N GLY A 105 11.18 -0.12 8.44
CA GLY A 105 10.48 -1.41 8.44
C GLY A 105 11.44 -2.57 8.23
N ARG A 106 11.08 -3.75 8.75
CA ARG A 106 11.95 -4.95 8.68
C ARG A 106 12.31 -5.36 7.25
N TYR A 107 11.37 -5.22 6.33
CA TYR A 107 11.51 -5.61 4.93
C TYR A 107 11.73 -4.41 3.99
N HIS A 108 11.80 -3.20 4.53
CA HIS A 108 12.03 -2.00 3.72
C HIS A 108 13.53 -1.79 3.47
N ASP A 109 13.88 -1.60 2.20
CA ASP A 109 15.24 -1.32 1.73
C ASP A 109 15.41 0.11 1.22
N GLN A 110 14.37 0.95 1.37
CA GLN A 110 14.41 2.36 1.00
C GLN A 110 13.59 3.24 1.94
N VAL A 111 13.90 4.53 1.92
CA VAL A 111 13.16 5.61 2.56
C VAL A 111 12.84 6.63 1.48
N SER A 112 11.54 6.79 1.21
CA SER A 112 11.01 7.75 0.24
C SER A 112 10.54 9.01 0.94
N VAL A 113 11.00 10.18 0.50
CA VAL A 113 10.57 11.47 1.04
C VAL A 113 9.87 12.29 -0.03
N LEU A 114 8.61 12.64 0.24
CA LEU A 114 7.73 13.37 -0.68
C LEU A 114 7.42 14.76 -0.10
N ARG A 115 7.02 15.70 -0.97
CA ARG A 115 6.43 16.95 -0.52
C ARG A 115 5.08 16.66 0.13
N ASP A 116 4.81 17.29 1.27
CA ASP A 116 3.48 17.24 1.86
C ASP A 116 2.62 18.39 1.30
N GLU A 117 1.82 18.08 0.28
CA GLU A 117 0.93 19.06 -0.37
C GLU A 117 -0.35 19.34 0.43
N THR A 118 -0.52 18.69 1.61
CA THR A 118 -1.72 18.88 2.43
C THR A 118 -1.75 20.20 3.20
N GLU A 119 -0.61 20.88 3.38
CA GLU A 119 -0.54 22.17 4.08
C GLU A 119 -0.71 23.41 3.17
N GLY A 120 -0.87 23.26 1.85
CA GLY A 120 -0.87 24.43 0.96
C GLY A 120 -1.64 24.35 -0.37
N SER A 121 -2.40 23.30 -0.65
CA SER A 121 -3.15 23.20 -1.91
C SER A 121 -4.65 23.36 -1.71
N GLU A 122 -5.29 24.14 -2.59
CA GLU A 122 -6.76 24.15 -2.79
C GLU A 122 -7.31 22.73 -3.05
N TYR A 123 -6.45 21.78 -3.45
CA TYR A 123 -6.71 20.35 -3.54
C TYR A 123 -7.05 19.67 -2.20
N SER A 124 -6.56 20.19 -1.06
CA SER A 124 -6.96 19.77 0.29
C SER A 124 -8.43 20.14 0.57
N PHE A 125 -8.84 21.33 0.12
CA PHE A 125 -10.22 21.77 0.18
C PHE A 125 -11.10 20.93 -0.75
N HIS A 126 -10.67 20.65 -1.98
CA HIS A 126 -11.39 19.74 -2.86
C HIS A 126 -11.45 18.30 -2.33
N ARG A 127 -10.42 17.78 -1.67
CA ARG A 127 -10.48 16.43 -1.05
C ARG A 127 -11.38 16.37 0.19
N ARG A 128 -11.48 17.47 0.97
CA ARG A 128 -12.45 17.61 2.07
C ARG A 128 -13.88 17.91 1.59
N LEU A 129 -14.03 18.61 0.46
CA LEU A 129 -15.31 19.02 -0.13
C LEU A 129 -15.81 18.11 -1.27
N TRP A 130 -15.01 17.17 -1.78
CA TRP A 130 -15.42 16.22 -2.81
C TRP A 130 -16.65 15.41 -2.40
N PRO A 131 -16.79 14.98 -1.13
CA PRO A 131 -18.03 14.37 -0.65
C PRO A 131 -19.23 15.34 -0.66
N LEU A 132 -19.00 16.66 -0.62
CA LEU A 132 -20.03 17.70 -0.53
C LEU A 132 -20.47 18.25 -1.90
N ALA A 133 -19.60 18.21 -2.92
CA ALA A 133 -19.90 18.79 -4.23
C ALA A 133 -20.86 17.92 -5.08
N HIS A 134 -20.84 16.60 -4.91
CA HIS A 134 -21.68 15.67 -5.69
C HIS A 134 -23.06 15.37 -5.06
N ALA A 135 -23.33 15.86 -3.85
CA ALA A 135 -24.65 15.71 -3.20
C ALA A 135 -25.76 16.60 -3.81
N ARG A 136 -25.46 17.42 -4.84
CA ARG A 136 -26.40 18.41 -5.40
C ARG A 136 -27.02 18.07 -6.76
N ARG A 137 -26.79 16.88 -7.32
CA ARG A 137 -27.51 16.43 -8.54
C ARG A 137 -28.39 15.22 -8.25
N GLY A 138 -29.57 15.51 -7.74
CA GLY A 138 -30.60 14.52 -7.44
C GLY A 138 -31.81 15.16 -6.77
N ARG A 139 -32.43 16.17 -7.40
CA ARG A 139 -33.77 16.64 -7.02
C ARG A 139 -34.69 16.57 -8.21
N VAL A 140 -35.37 15.44 -8.32
CA VAL A 140 -36.70 15.32 -8.95
C VAL A 140 -37.49 14.35 -8.04
N GLY A 141 -38.64 14.79 -7.53
CA GLY A 141 -39.64 13.89 -6.91
C GLY A 141 -39.85 14.02 -5.40
N THR A 142 -40.71 14.97 -5.01
CA THR A 142 -41.80 14.84 -4.02
C THR A 142 -41.57 14.10 -2.68
N THR A 143 -41.51 14.86 -1.59
CA THR A 143 -42.53 14.96 -0.51
C THR A 143 -41.87 15.44 0.79
N ALA A 144 -42.58 16.31 1.50
CA ALA A 144 -42.14 16.97 2.70
C ALA A 144 -42.01 15.99 3.88
N SER A 145 -40.81 15.91 4.47
CA SER A 145 -40.65 15.59 5.88
C SER A 145 -39.49 16.41 6.44
N SER A 146 -39.80 17.20 7.46
CA SER A 146 -38.88 17.99 8.26
C SER A 146 -38.05 17.06 9.15
N GLY A 147 -36.89 16.65 8.66
CA GLY A 147 -35.97 15.80 9.42
C GLY A 147 -34.55 15.82 8.88
N ARG A 148 -33.69 16.66 9.48
CA ARG A 148 -32.21 16.56 9.53
C ARG A 148 -31.51 15.89 8.32
N PRO A 149 -31.15 16.63 7.26
CA PRO A 149 -30.40 16.08 6.13
C PRO A 149 -28.92 15.74 6.43
N TRP A 150 -28.37 16.16 7.57
CA TRP A 150 -26.94 16.02 7.88
C TRP A 150 -26.51 14.59 8.28
N ALA A 151 -27.45 13.75 8.74
CA ALA A 151 -27.15 12.37 9.14
C ALA A 151 -26.97 11.41 7.94
N HIS A 152 -27.54 11.73 6.77
CA HIS A 152 -27.40 10.91 5.56
C HIS A 152 -26.09 11.17 4.80
N ALA A 153 -25.56 12.40 4.85
CA ALA A 153 -24.30 12.75 4.18
C ALA A 153 -23.08 12.05 4.79
N ALA A 154 -23.07 11.81 6.11
CA ALA A 154 -22.00 11.09 6.79
C ALA A 154 -21.90 9.61 6.38
N LYS A 155 -23.05 8.96 6.12
CA LYS A 155 -23.09 7.58 5.59
C LYS A 155 -22.61 7.50 4.14
N HIS A 156 -22.89 8.53 3.32
CA HIS A 156 -22.43 8.55 1.94
C HIS A 156 -20.90 8.65 1.83
N ALA A 157 -20.22 9.40 2.69
CA ALA A 157 -18.76 9.54 2.66
C ALA A 157 -18.01 8.22 2.98
N GLN A 158 -18.57 7.38 3.87
CA GLN A 158 -18.04 6.04 4.14
C GLN A 158 -18.38 5.04 3.02
N SER A 159 -19.51 5.23 2.33
CA SER A 159 -19.94 4.38 1.22
C SER A 159 -19.13 4.56 -0.07
N ILE A 160 -18.46 5.70 -0.28
CA ILE A 160 -17.62 5.94 -1.47
C ILE A 160 -16.38 5.05 -1.46
N ALA A 161 -15.87 4.69 -0.27
CA ALA A 161 -14.73 3.79 -0.06
C ALA A 161 -15.04 2.32 -0.42
N GLN A 162 -16.21 2.03 -0.98
CA GLN A 162 -16.61 0.69 -1.43
C GLN A 162 -17.13 0.67 -2.87
N MET A 163 -17.06 1.79 -3.60
CA MET A 163 -17.44 1.81 -5.00
C MET A 163 -16.24 1.39 -5.85
N MET A 164 -16.40 0.34 -6.65
CA MET A 164 -15.45 -0.02 -7.69
C MET A 164 -16.01 0.34 -9.05
N VAL A 165 -15.25 1.10 -9.83
CA VAL A 165 -15.51 1.22 -11.27
C VAL A 165 -14.69 0.11 -11.94
N PRO A 166 -15.33 -0.91 -12.55
CA PRO A 166 -14.59 -1.95 -13.25
C PRO A 166 -13.94 -1.32 -14.48
N LEU A 167 -12.61 -1.25 -14.46
CA LEU A 167 -11.79 -0.65 -15.51
C LEU A 167 -10.78 -1.69 -16.00
N ASP A 168 -10.58 -1.74 -17.31
CA ASP A 168 -9.52 -2.51 -17.98
C ASP A 168 -8.11 -2.16 -17.46
N SER A 169 -7.97 -1.00 -16.80
CA SER A 169 -6.71 -0.58 -16.19
C SER A 169 -6.22 -1.54 -15.10
N PHE A 170 -7.10 -2.25 -14.39
CA PHE A 170 -6.66 -3.16 -13.34
C PHE A 170 -5.97 -4.39 -13.93
N ASP A 171 -6.56 -4.99 -14.97
CA ASP A 171 -6.01 -6.17 -15.64
C ASP A 171 -4.70 -5.83 -16.37
N ARG A 172 -4.51 -4.58 -16.84
CA ARG A 172 -3.21 -4.11 -17.39
C ARG A 172 -2.11 -3.95 -16.33
N MET A 173 -2.48 -3.65 -15.09
CA MET A 173 -1.51 -3.48 -13.99
C MET A 173 -1.19 -4.80 -13.30
N MET A 174 -2.01 -5.84 -13.49
CA MET A 174 -1.81 -7.16 -12.94
C MET A 174 -0.96 -8.00 -13.91
N PRO A 175 0.31 -8.29 -13.59
CA PRO A 175 1.17 -9.09 -14.46
C PRO A 175 0.88 -10.60 -14.38
N LEU A 176 0.05 -11.02 -13.40
CA LEU A 176 -0.21 -12.40 -13.04
C LEU A 176 -1.41 -12.94 -13.85
N ASP A 177 -1.49 -14.26 -13.99
CA ASP A 177 -2.65 -14.95 -14.57
C ASP A 177 -3.80 -15.01 -13.56
N ILE A 178 -4.27 -13.83 -13.16
CA ILE A 178 -5.34 -13.61 -12.18
C ILE A 178 -6.31 -12.59 -12.76
N LEU A 179 -7.60 -12.90 -12.66
CA LEU A 179 -8.66 -11.97 -13.03
C LEU A 179 -8.74 -10.84 -11.99
N ALA A 180 -8.02 -9.74 -12.23
CA ALA A 180 -7.85 -8.67 -11.26
C ALA A 180 -9.19 -7.99 -10.94
N THR A 181 -9.98 -7.63 -11.95
CA THR A 181 -11.26 -6.95 -11.72
C THR A 181 -12.24 -7.78 -10.86
N PRO A 182 -12.47 -9.08 -11.12
CA PRO A 182 -13.24 -9.96 -10.23
C PRO A 182 -12.64 -10.09 -8.83
N LEU A 183 -11.32 -10.25 -8.72
CA LEU A 183 -10.66 -10.42 -7.42
C LEU A 183 -10.82 -9.18 -6.54
N LEU A 184 -10.54 -7.99 -7.09
CA LEU A 184 -10.67 -6.73 -6.36
C LEU A 184 -12.11 -6.49 -5.91
N ARG A 185 -13.10 -6.90 -6.71
CA ARG A 185 -14.51 -6.88 -6.31
C ARG A 185 -14.80 -7.83 -5.14
N ALA A 186 -14.30 -9.06 -5.20
CA ALA A 186 -14.47 -10.05 -4.14
C ALA A 186 -13.90 -9.52 -2.82
N LEU A 187 -12.69 -8.94 -2.86
CA LEU A 187 -12.05 -8.30 -1.70
C LEU A 187 -12.87 -7.13 -1.14
N LEU A 188 -13.44 -6.28 -2.00
CA LEU A 188 -14.27 -5.14 -1.56
C LEU A 188 -15.57 -5.56 -0.86
N VAL A 189 -16.21 -6.63 -1.33
CA VAL A 189 -17.45 -7.15 -0.74
C VAL A 189 -17.17 -8.07 0.45
N GLY A 190 -15.92 -8.52 0.63
CA GLY A 190 -15.53 -9.47 1.68
C GLY A 190 -15.92 -10.92 1.37
N ASP A 191 -16.05 -11.28 0.09
CA ASP A 191 -16.33 -12.65 -0.34
C ASP A 191 -15.04 -13.48 -0.36
N LEU A 192 -14.77 -14.17 0.75
CA LEU A 192 -13.54 -14.95 0.95
C LEU A 192 -13.46 -16.18 0.06
N GLU A 193 -14.60 -16.83 -0.22
CA GLU A 193 -14.61 -18.03 -1.07
C GLU A 193 -14.30 -17.67 -2.52
N ALA A 194 -14.92 -16.60 -3.03
CA ALA A 194 -14.58 -16.06 -4.34
C ALA A 194 -13.12 -15.58 -4.40
N ALA A 195 -12.64 -14.85 -3.37
CA ALA A 195 -11.26 -14.37 -3.34
C ALA A 195 -10.24 -15.52 -3.38
N ARG A 196 -10.49 -16.61 -2.65
CA ARG A 196 -9.64 -17.81 -2.66
C ARG A 196 -9.64 -18.49 -4.03
N ALA A 197 -10.81 -18.65 -4.63
CA ALA A 197 -10.96 -19.25 -5.97
C ALA A 197 -10.23 -18.43 -7.04
N LEU A 198 -10.13 -17.11 -6.85
CA LEU A 198 -9.45 -16.17 -7.73
C LEU A 198 -7.94 -16.02 -7.45
N GLY A 199 -7.37 -16.79 -6.51
CA GLY A 199 -5.92 -16.83 -6.28
C GLY A 199 -5.39 -15.82 -5.27
N CYS A 200 -6.21 -15.31 -4.34
CA CYS A 200 -5.74 -14.34 -3.33
C CYS A 200 -4.57 -14.85 -2.46
N LEU A 201 -4.41 -16.18 -2.32
CA LEU A 201 -3.37 -16.81 -1.52
C LEU A 201 -1.95 -16.66 -2.11
N GLU A 202 -1.84 -16.30 -3.39
CA GLU A 202 -0.56 -16.06 -4.06
C GLU A 202 -0.04 -14.63 -3.90
N LEU A 203 -0.86 -13.75 -3.33
CA LEU A 203 -0.63 -12.31 -3.34
C LEU A 203 -0.26 -11.80 -1.95
N GLU A 204 0.58 -10.77 -1.93
CA GLU A 204 0.82 -9.91 -0.78
C GLU A 204 0.35 -8.48 -1.08
N GLU A 205 0.25 -7.61 -0.08
CA GLU A 205 -0.26 -6.25 -0.23
C GLU A 205 0.49 -5.42 -1.29
N GLU A 206 1.80 -5.67 -1.45
CA GLU A 206 2.62 -4.99 -2.44
C GLU A 206 2.24 -5.37 -3.88
N ASP A 207 1.76 -6.60 -4.12
CA ASP A 207 1.32 -7.03 -5.46
C ASP A 207 0.07 -6.26 -5.92
N LEU A 208 -0.77 -5.81 -4.98
CA LEU A 208 -1.96 -5.00 -5.26
C LEU A 208 -1.73 -3.49 -5.18
N ALA A 209 -0.52 -3.04 -4.82
CA ALA A 209 -0.23 -1.63 -4.61
C ALA A 209 -0.46 -0.77 -5.86
N LEU A 210 -0.12 -1.31 -7.05
CA LEU A 210 -0.39 -0.63 -8.32
C LEU A 210 -1.89 -0.55 -8.64
N CYS A 211 -2.65 -1.60 -8.33
CA CYS A 211 -4.11 -1.58 -8.49
C CYS A 211 -4.74 -0.48 -7.61
N SER A 212 -4.22 -0.29 -6.39
CA SER A 212 -4.65 0.80 -5.51
C SER A 212 -4.26 2.17 -6.04
N PHE A 213 -3.06 2.29 -6.61
CA PHE A 213 -2.59 3.54 -7.20
C PHE A 213 -3.47 4.02 -8.36
N VAL A 214 -3.89 3.11 -9.26
CA VAL A 214 -4.73 3.47 -10.42
C VAL A 214 -6.21 3.59 -10.09
N CYS A 215 -6.65 3.14 -8.92
CA CYS A 215 -8.06 3.12 -8.55
C CYS A 215 -8.64 4.55 -8.44
N PRO A 216 -9.66 4.92 -9.24
CA PRO A 216 -10.26 6.25 -9.17
C PRO A 216 -10.99 6.50 -7.85
N ALA A 217 -11.52 5.45 -7.23
CA ALA A 217 -12.21 5.50 -5.94
C ALA A 217 -11.24 5.58 -4.74
N LYS A 218 -9.92 5.44 -4.98
CA LYS A 218 -8.87 5.45 -3.95
C LYS A 218 -9.04 4.36 -2.88
N ASN A 219 -9.47 3.18 -3.32
CA ASN A 219 -9.54 1.99 -2.46
C ASN A 219 -8.13 1.44 -2.21
N ASP A 220 -7.85 1.10 -0.96
CA ASP A 220 -6.62 0.40 -0.56
C ASP A 220 -6.88 -1.11 -0.61
N TYR A 221 -6.47 -1.73 -1.72
CA TYR A 221 -6.66 -3.15 -1.98
C TYR A 221 -5.65 -4.00 -1.24
N GLY A 222 -4.46 -3.46 -0.93
CA GLY A 222 -3.50 -4.14 -0.06
C GLY A 222 -4.09 -4.35 1.34
N ALA A 223 -4.66 -3.31 1.94
CA ALA A 223 -5.33 -3.43 3.24
C ALA A 223 -6.52 -4.41 3.21
N LEU A 224 -7.32 -4.41 2.13
CA LEU A 224 -8.43 -5.34 1.96
C LEU A 224 -7.95 -6.79 1.80
N LEU A 225 -6.86 -7.01 1.07
CA LEU A 225 -6.24 -8.32 0.92
C LEU A 225 -5.73 -8.84 2.27
N ARG A 226 -5.01 -8.01 3.05
CA ARG A 226 -4.55 -8.41 4.38
C ARG A 226 -5.71 -8.82 5.28
N PHE A 227 -6.78 -8.03 5.30
CA PHE A 227 -7.98 -8.38 6.05
C PHE A 227 -8.58 -9.73 5.60
N ALA A 228 -8.66 -9.98 4.30
CA ALA A 228 -9.16 -11.24 3.78
C ALA A 228 -8.26 -12.43 4.15
N LEU A 229 -6.94 -12.29 4.06
CA LEU A 229 -5.97 -13.33 4.42
C LEU A 229 -6.04 -13.65 5.93
N ASP A 230 -6.13 -12.64 6.79
CA ASP A 230 -6.25 -12.81 8.24
C ASP A 230 -7.58 -13.50 8.62
N GLU A 231 -8.68 -13.19 7.91
CA GLU A 231 -9.97 -13.89 8.09
C GLU A 231 -9.90 -15.35 7.65
N ILE A 232 -9.20 -15.63 6.55
CA ILE A 232 -9.02 -17.01 6.04
C ILE A 232 -8.19 -17.80 7.06
N GLU A 233 -7.10 -17.23 7.58
CA GLU A 233 -6.26 -17.86 8.60
C GLU A 233 -7.06 -18.17 9.87
N ARG A 234 -7.92 -17.26 10.33
CA ARG A 234 -8.72 -17.49 11.54
C ARG A 234 -9.76 -18.59 11.40
N ARG A 235 -10.19 -18.90 10.17
CA ARG A 235 -11.21 -19.93 9.87
C ARG A 235 -10.61 -21.29 9.52
N ALA A 236 -9.30 -21.35 9.27
CA ALA A 236 -8.56 -22.57 8.98
C ALA A 236 -8.31 -23.38 10.26
#